data_AF-A0A3D2FE73-F1
#
_entry.id   AF-A0A3D2FE73-F1
#
_cell.length_a   1.000
_cell.length_b   1.000
_cell.length_c   1.000
_cell.angle_alpha   90.00
_cell.angle_beta   90.00
_cell.angle_gamma   90.00
#
_symmetry.space_group_name_H-M   'P 1'
#
loop_
_entity.id
_entity.type
_entity.pdbx_description
1 polymer ?
#
loop_
_entity_poly.entity_id
_entity_poly.type
_entity_poly.pdbx_seq_one_letter_code
_entity_poly.pdbx_strand_id
1 'polypeptide(L)' 'MTAVIAWQIEQEMKVQNLNKTTMAKKMHTSQAALNRLLDENDTSLTLTTLASAAAVLGKKLKVELLAA' A
#
# COMPACT_ATOMS: atom_id res chain seq x y z
N MET A 1 -13.28 4.19 -0.50
CA MET A 1 -12.41 4.26 0.71
C MET A 1 -11.02 3.68 0.48
N THR A 2 -10.83 2.65 -0.36
CA THR A 2 -9.52 2.05 -0.69
C THR A 2 -8.54 3.01 -1.38
N ALA A 3 -9.03 3.91 -2.23
CA ALA A 3 -8.22 4.88 -2.97
C ALA A 3 -7.34 5.78 -2.07
N VAL A 4 -7.81 6.14 -0.86
CA VAL A 4 -7.06 7.03 0.04
C VAL A 4 -5.79 6.35 0.55
N ILE A 5 -5.85 5.05 0.83
CA ILE A 5 -4.71 4.31 1.39
C ILE A 5 -3.67 4.02 0.31
N ALA A 6 -4.11 3.62 -0.89
CA ALA A 6 -3.22 3.43 -2.04
C ALA A 6 -2.44 4.72 -2.36
N TRP A 7 -3.15 5.86 -2.41
CA TRP A 7 -2.53 7.16 -2.59
C TRP A 7 -1.54 7.52 -1.47
N GLN A 8 -1.89 7.29 -0.20
CA GLN A 8 -0.97 7.55 0.93
C GLN A 8 0.32 6.73 0.84
N ILE A 9 0.21 5.45 0.47
CA ILE A 9 1.38 4.57 0.27
C ILE A 9 2.24 5.12 -0.86
N GLU A 10 1.63 5.55 -1.97
CA GLU A 10 2.34 6.09 -3.12
C GLU A 10 3.05 7.42 -2.80
N GLN A 11 2.45 8.28 -1.98
CA GLN A 11 3.09 9.51 -1.51
C GLN A 11 4.27 9.22 -0.58
N GLU A 12 4.11 8.29 0.35
CA GLU A 12 5.19 7.94 1.27
C GLU A 12 6.37 7.28 0.53
N MET A 13 6.09 6.48 -0.49
CA MET A 13 7.12 5.96 -1.39
C MET A 13 7.91 7.10 -2.06
N LYS A 14 7.24 8.16 -2.52
CA LYS A 14 7.92 9.34 -3.09
C LYS A 14 8.78 10.07 -2.04
N VAL A 15 8.25 10.27 -0.82
CA VAL A 15 8.99 10.90 0.28
C VAL A 15 10.27 10.12 0.60
N GLN A 16 10.22 8.79 0.56
CA GLN A 16 11.35 7.92 0.85
C GLN A 16 12.22 7.59 -0.38
N ASN A 17 11.95 8.20 -1.55
CA ASN A 17 12.59 7.87 -2.83
C ASN A 17 12.56 6.37 -3.19
N LEU A 18 11.50 5.68 -2.79
CA LEU A 18 11.26 4.27 -3.09
C LEU A 18 10.53 4.13 -4.42
N ASN A 19 11.19 3.52 -5.40
CA ASN A 19 10.53 3.10 -6.62
C ASN A 19 9.74 1.79 -6.40
N LYS A 20 8.84 1.48 -7.34
CA LYS A 20 7.96 0.29 -7.28
C LYS A 20 8.75 -1.02 -7.16
N THR A 21 9.89 -1.13 -7.84
CA THR A 21 10.73 -2.33 -7.80
C THR A 21 11.36 -2.55 -6.42
N THR A 22 11.90 -1.49 -5.81
CA THR A 22 12.49 -1.54 -4.47
C THR A 22 11.42 -1.83 -3.42
N MET A 23 10.25 -1.22 -3.55
CA MET A 23 9.12 -1.46 -2.65
C MET A 23 8.64 -2.91 -2.74
N ALA A 24 8.43 -3.44 -3.95
CA ALA A 24 8.02 -4.82 -4.16
C ALA A 24 9.03 -5.81 -3.56
N LYS A 25 10.33 -5.56 -3.74
CA LYS A 25 11.42 -6.35 -3.13
C LYS A 25 11.35 -6.32 -1.60
N LYS A 26 11.19 -5.14 -1.00
CA LYS A 26 11.08 -4.99 0.47
C LYS A 26 9.83 -5.64 1.05
N MET A 27 8.73 -5.65 0.29
CA MET A 27 7.50 -6.35 0.64
C MET A 27 7.52 -7.86 0.35
N HIS A 28 8.62 -8.39 -0.20
CA HIS A 28 8.73 -9.78 -0.66
C HIS A 28 7.60 -10.17 -1.62
N THR A 29 7.22 -9.27 -2.51
CA THR A 29 6.11 -9.45 -3.46
C THR A 29 6.52 -9.15 -4.90
N SER A 30 5.66 -9.50 -5.85
CA SER A 30 5.87 -9.18 -7.26
C SER A 30 5.49 -7.73 -7.56
N GLN A 31 6.12 -7.13 -8.57
CA GLN A 31 5.76 -5.79 -9.04
C GLN A 31 4.29 -5.71 -9.49
N ALA A 32 3.72 -6.79 -10.02
CA ALA A 32 2.31 -6.88 -10.37
C ALA A 32 1.42 -6.79 -9.13
N ALA A 33 1.77 -7.46 -8.04
CA ALA A 33 1.02 -7.36 -6.78
C ALA A 33 1.09 -5.96 -6.17
N LEU A 34 2.25 -5.29 -6.25
CA LEU A 34 2.36 -3.90 -5.83
C LEU A 34 1.55 -2.96 -6.72
N ASN A 35 1.55 -3.16 -8.04
CA ASN A 35 0.74 -2.35 -8.95
C ASN A 35 -0.75 -2.46 -8.61
N ARG A 36 -1.24 -3.66 -8.31
CA ARG A 36 -2.61 -3.87 -7.81
C ARG A 36 -2.87 -3.14 -6.50
N LEU A 37 -1.91 -3.12 -5.57
CA LEU A 37 -2.02 -2.36 -4.32
C LEU A 37 -2.13 -0.84 -4.52
N LEU A 38 -1.46 -0.33 -5.56
CA LEU A 38 -1.50 1.08 -5.91
C LEU A 38 -2.66 1.43 -6.85
N ASP A 39 -3.39 0.44 -7.35
CA ASP A 39 -4.55 0.64 -8.22
C ASP A 39 -5.79 0.92 -7.36
N GLU A 40 -6.37 2.10 -7.55
CA GLU A 40 -7.57 2.55 -6.84
C GLU A 40 -8.82 1.74 -7.18
N ASN A 41 -8.82 1.04 -8.33
CA ASN A 41 -9.94 0.23 -8.80
C ASN A 41 -9.81 -1.25 -8.39
N ASP A 42 -8.65 -1.66 -7.88
CA ASP A 42 -8.42 -3.04 -7.48
C ASP A 42 -8.91 -3.28 -6.05
N THR A 43 -10.04 -3.99 -5.95
CA THR A 43 -10.67 -4.39 -4.68
C THR A 43 -10.16 -5.74 -4.15
N SER A 44 -9.23 -6.40 -4.85
CA SER A 44 -8.67 -7.69 -4.42
C SER A 44 -7.70 -7.59 -3.23
N LEU A 45 -7.49 -6.38 -2.71
CA LEU A 45 -6.53 -6.11 -1.65
C LEU A 45 -7.01 -6.58 -0.28
N THR A 46 -6.16 -7.33 0.38
CA THR A 46 -6.37 -7.76 1.76
C THR A 46 -5.77 -6.76 2.74
N LEU A 47 -6.35 -6.68 3.94
CA LEU A 47 -5.79 -5.97 5.09
C LEU A 47 -4.32 -6.32 5.35
N THR A 48 -3.95 -7.59 5.15
CA THR A 48 -2.57 -8.08 5.32
C THR A 48 -1.60 -7.45 4.32
N THR A 49 -2.03 -7.24 3.07
CA THR A 49 -1.19 -6.61 2.03
C THR A 49 -0.97 -5.13 2.33
N LEU A 50 -2.04 -4.43 2.76
CA LEU A 50 -1.95 -3.02 3.19
C LEU A 50 -1.06 -2.86 4.43
N ALA A 51 -1.19 -3.75 5.41
CA ALA A 51 -0.35 -3.74 6.61
C ALA A 51 1.13 -4.00 6.28
N SER A 52 1.42 -4.91 5.35
CA SER A 52 2.79 -5.18 4.88
C SER A 52 3.39 -3.95 4.19
N ALA A 53 2.65 -3.28 3.31
CA ALA A 53 3.11 -2.05 2.67
C ALA A 53 3.40 -0.94 3.69
N ALA A 54 2.50 -0.74 4.66
CA ALA A 54 2.70 0.22 5.74
C ALA A 54 3.95 -0.14 6.59
N ALA A 55 4.14 -1.42 6.92
CA ALA A 55 5.30 -1.88 7.70
C ALA A 55 6.63 -1.62 6.98
N VAL A 56 6.70 -1.87 5.67
CA VAL A 56 7.89 -1.56 4.85
C VAL A 56 8.22 -0.07 4.84
N LEU A 57 7.20 0.78 4.89
CA LEU A 57 7.34 2.24 4.97
C LEU A 57 7.59 2.75 6.40
N GLY A 58 7.66 1.87 7.40
CA GLY A 58 7.79 2.25 8.81
C GLY A 58 6.54 2.92 9.40
N LYS A 59 5.37 2.71 8.78
CA LYS A 59 4.07 3.23 9.22
C LYS A 59 3.22 2.14 9.86
N LYS A 60 2.15 2.56 10.55
CA LYS A 60 1.12 1.67 11.09
C LYS A 60 -0.19 1.90 10.34
N LEU A 61 -0.84 0.82 9.93
CA LEU A 61 -2.18 0.87 9.34
C LEU A 61 -3.20 1.07 10.45
N LYS A 62 -4.01 2.14 10.34
CA LYS A 62 -5.20 2.35 11.18
C LYS A 62 -6.43 2.15 10.31
N VAL A 63 -7.34 1.27 10.74
CA VAL A 63 -8.61 1.02 10.04
C VAL A 63 -9.73 1.39 10.97
N GLU A 64 -10.66 2.21 10.47
CA GLU A 64 -11.83 2.68 11.20
C GLU A 64 -13.08 2.39 10.38
N LEU A 65 -14.14 1.96 11.06
CA LEU A 65 -15.48 1.83 10.49
C LEU A 65 -16.27 3.06 10.92
N LEU A 66 -16.74 3.84 9.95
CA LEU A 66 -17.60 5.00 10.21
C LEU A 66 -19.07 4.54 10.21
N ALA A 67 -19.91 5.29 10.94
CA ALA A 67 -21.35 5.06 10.90
C ALA A 67 -21.88 5.28 9.47
N ALA A 68 -22.89 4.49 9.10
CA ALA A 68 -23.52 4.51 7.78
C ALA A 68 -24.31 5.80 7.52
#